data_AF-A0AAE1Q4S9-F1
#
_entry.id   AF-A0AAE1Q4S9-F1
#
_cell.length_a   1.000
_cell.length_b   1.000
_cell.length_c   1.000
_cell.angle_alpha   90.00
_cell.angle_beta   90.00
_cell.angle_gamma   90.00
#
_symmetry.space_group_name_H-M   'P 1'
#
loop_
_entity.id
_entity.type
_entity.pdbx_description
1 polymer ?
#
loop_
_entity_poly.entity_id
_entity_poly.type
_entity_poly.pdbx_seq_one_letter_code
_entity_poly.pdbx_strand_id
1 'polypeptide(L)'
;MLTLSTPDTRLAADGSLPSLYTCGPITRGVPQGTPPSPYSKMALGSFLSQYGRGVFAFRLTHITTSLHSGFRMVIKNVCCIGAGYVGGPTCSVIAWKCPDIRVHVVDKSEVRIKQWNSDKLPIYEPGLDEVVKECRGRNLFFSNDIDEAVREADLIFISVNTPSKTYGIGKGRAADLKHIELCARKIAEVAEGHKIVVEKSTVPVRAAESISHILSANTKPGVSYQVLSNPEFLAEGTAIENLVNPDRVLIGGEESAEGEVAVGELTWIYHHWVPQHKIITLSTWSSELSKLASNAFLAQRVSSINAISALCEATGADVSQVAYAVGKDSRIGSKFLQASVGFGGSCFQKDLLNLVYIAECLNLHEVAMYWQQVTDMNEYQRTRFAKRIIGCLFNTVTDKTLAVFGFAFKKNTGDTRESPAIFVCSHLLEEGARLNIYDPKVEKQQIESDLTSARVTSEPERIENLIHIYTDPYQAVTDAHAIVILTEWDEFKTYDYKKMLSVMKKPAFLFDGRKILDHESLINLGFHTETIGKRFTRNTLLRSSGGDL
;
A
#
# COMPACT_ATOMS: atom_id res chain seq x y z
N MET A 1 7.44 60.22 -29.21
CA MET A 1 6.32 61.06 -28.75
C MET A 1 6.08 60.78 -27.29
N LEU A 2 6.42 61.78 -26.46
CA LEU A 2 6.11 62.05 -25.04
C LEU A 2 6.35 60.90 -24.01
N THR A 3 7.47 60.79 -23.27
CA THR A 3 8.05 61.62 -22.16
C THR A 3 7.08 61.84 -20.99
N LEU A 4 7.38 61.79 -19.68
CA LEU A 4 8.55 61.65 -18.78
C LEU A 4 7.90 61.41 -17.38
N SER A 5 8.45 60.70 -16.39
CA SER A 5 9.44 61.25 -15.44
C SER A 5 9.59 60.28 -14.24
N THR A 6 10.83 60.03 -13.83
CA THR A 6 11.24 59.65 -12.46
C THR A 6 11.54 60.92 -11.65
N PRO A 7 11.68 60.84 -10.31
CA PRO A 7 13.06 60.78 -9.79
C PRO A 7 13.28 59.93 -8.51
N ASP A 8 14.56 59.63 -8.31
CA ASP A 8 15.25 58.97 -7.21
C ASP A 8 14.91 59.41 -5.77
N THR A 9 15.15 58.52 -4.80
CA THR A 9 15.94 58.85 -3.60
C THR A 9 16.54 57.61 -2.92
N ARG A 10 17.73 57.81 -2.34
CA ARG A 10 18.75 56.85 -1.89
C ARG A 10 18.63 56.46 -0.40
N LEU A 11 19.27 55.31 -0.05
CA LEU A 11 19.93 54.95 1.23
C LEU A 11 18.99 54.82 2.47
N ALA A 12 19.16 53.90 3.44
CA ALA A 12 20.33 53.23 3.97
C ALA A 12 19.96 51.90 4.67
N ALA A 13 20.97 51.09 4.91
CA ALA A 13 20.96 49.90 5.75
C ALA A 13 20.70 50.23 7.23
N ASP A 14 19.96 49.37 7.93
CA ASP A 14 20.34 48.98 9.29
C ASP A 14 19.79 47.58 9.59
N GLY A 15 20.66 46.73 10.13
CA GLY A 15 20.37 45.37 10.53
C GLY A 15 20.53 45.25 12.03
N SER A 16 19.59 44.62 12.71
CA SER A 16 19.82 44.06 14.03
C SER A 16 18.78 43.00 14.39
N LEU A 17 19.23 41.75 14.37
CA LEU A 17 18.67 40.61 15.09
C LEU A 17 19.10 40.69 16.56
N PRO A 18 18.28 40.28 17.55
CA PRO A 18 18.79 39.91 18.86
C PRO A 18 19.02 38.40 18.98
N SER A 19 20.26 38.09 19.37
CA SER A 19 20.87 36.85 19.86
C SER A 19 20.04 36.11 20.92
N LEU A 20 19.87 34.79 20.81
CA LEU A 20 20.72 33.74 21.43
C LEU A 20 20.98 33.96 22.94
N TYR A 21 20.26 33.19 23.76
CA TYR A 21 20.56 32.98 25.17
C TYR A 21 21.78 32.07 25.32
N THR A 22 22.86 32.63 25.86
CA THR A 22 24.06 31.91 26.32
C THR A 22 23.85 31.34 27.71
N CYS A 23 24.16 30.05 27.88
CA CYS A 23 24.28 29.37 29.16
C CYS A 23 25.73 29.47 29.65
N GLY A 24 25.94 29.89 30.90
CA GLY A 24 27.25 29.91 31.58
C GLY A 24 27.22 29.08 32.87
N PRO A 25 28.37 28.65 33.43
CA PRO A 25 28.45 27.39 34.17
C PRO A 25 28.88 27.54 35.65
N ILE A 26 28.93 26.38 36.35
CA ILE A 26 29.88 25.97 37.41
C ILE A 26 29.36 25.86 38.89
N THR A 27 29.34 24.59 39.35
CA THR A 27 29.76 24.00 40.66
C THR A 27 28.83 23.69 41.85
N ARG A 28 28.88 22.37 42.18
CA ARG A 28 29.12 21.66 43.46
C ARG A 28 28.07 21.65 44.57
N GLY A 29 27.65 20.43 44.91
CA GLY A 29 27.18 20.04 46.25
C GLY A 29 26.62 18.60 46.27
N VAL A 30 27.40 17.66 46.79
CA VAL A 30 26.98 16.29 47.20
C VAL A 30 27.09 16.27 48.73
N PRO A 31 26.17 15.64 49.49
CA PRO A 31 26.50 14.31 50.05
C PRO A 31 25.35 13.29 50.11
N GLN A 32 25.71 12.07 49.70
CA GLN A 32 25.45 10.71 50.25
C GLN A 32 24.15 10.34 51.01
N GLY A 33 23.59 9.19 50.64
CA GLY A 33 22.81 8.31 51.52
C GLY A 33 21.97 7.23 50.82
N THR A 34 22.39 5.96 50.88
CA THR A 34 21.67 4.71 50.49
C THR A 34 22.20 3.57 51.38
N PRO A 35 21.61 2.35 51.54
CA PRO A 35 20.27 1.75 51.24
C PRO A 35 19.75 0.83 52.42
N PRO A 36 19.16 -0.40 52.28
CA PRO A 36 17.79 -0.82 51.83
C PRO A 36 16.98 -1.80 52.77
N SER A 37 15.67 -2.02 52.45
CA SER A 37 14.89 -3.33 52.44
C SER A 37 14.46 -4.03 53.78
N PRO A 38 13.53 -5.04 53.88
CA PRO A 38 12.23 -5.42 53.24
C PRO A 38 11.12 -6.01 54.22
N TYR A 39 10.04 -6.63 53.67
CA TYR A 39 8.94 -7.47 54.28
C TYR A 39 7.69 -6.71 54.82
N SER A 40 6.42 -7.17 54.79
CA SER A 40 5.80 -8.50 54.69
C SER A 40 4.30 -8.45 54.26
N LYS A 41 3.77 -9.63 53.90
CA LYS A 41 2.39 -10.04 53.57
C LYS A 41 1.37 -10.01 54.74
N MET A 42 0.07 -10.14 54.37
CA MET A 42 -1.13 -10.55 55.17
C MET A 42 -1.68 -9.48 56.16
N ALA A 43 -2.99 -9.28 56.39
CA ALA A 43 -4.15 -10.16 56.32
C ALA A 43 -5.50 -9.39 56.17
N LEU A 44 -6.55 -10.18 55.87
CA LEU A 44 -7.98 -9.91 55.93
C LEU A 44 -8.46 -9.22 57.23
N GLY A 45 -9.54 -8.44 57.14
CA GLY A 45 -10.40 -8.16 58.29
C GLY A 45 -11.33 -6.96 58.14
N SER A 46 -12.58 -7.24 57.80
CA SER A 46 -13.78 -6.38 57.80
C SER A 46 -13.85 -5.27 58.86
N PHE A 47 -14.35 -4.08 58.49
CA PHE A 47 -15.30 -3.31 59.29
C PHE A 47 -16.14 -2.37 58.41
N LEU A 48 -17.47 -2.48 58.54
CA LEU A 48 -18.48 -1.63 57.92
C LEU A 48 -18.60 -0.30 58.68
N SER A 49 -18.79 0.81 57.96
CA SER A 49 -19.97 1.72 58.09
C SER A 49 -19.68 3.16 57.64
N GLN A 50 -20.54 3.64 56.73
CA GLN A 50 -21.05 5.01 56.56
C GLN A 50 -20.06 6.18 56.38
N TYR A 51 -20.04 6.74 55.16
CA TYR A 51 -20.66 8.04 54.80
C TYR A 51 -20.09 8.48 53.42
N GLY A 52 -20.95 9.05 52.57
CA GLY A 52 -20.51 9.97 51.52
C GLY A 52 -20.79 9.54 50.07
N ARG A 53 -21.93 9.97 49.57
CA ARG A 53 -22.36 9.94 48.16
C ARG A 53 -21.40 10.74 47.25
N GLY A 54 -21.20 10.29 46.01
CA GLY A 54 -20.62 11.16 44.97
C GLY A 54 -20.14 10.46 43.70
N VAL A 55 -21.07 10.07 42.83
CA VAL A 55 -20.98 10.09 41.35
C VAL A 55 -19.76 9.41 40.70
N PHE A 56 -19.94 8.18 40.19
CA PHE A 56 -19.49 7.71 38.86
C PHE A 56 -19.94 6.25 38.68
N ALA A 57 -21.24 6.04 38.45
CA ALA A 57 -21.76 4.74 38.03
C ALA A 57 -21.75 4.70 36.49
N PHE A 58 -20.72 4.06 35.94
CA PHE A 58 -20.75 3.54 34.58
C PHE A 58 -21.98 2.64 34.43
N ARG A 59 -22.84 2.95 33.45
CA ARG A 59 -23.93 2.09 33.00
C ARG A 59 -23.34 0.79 32.43
N LEU A 60 -23.11 -0.21 33.28
CA LEU A 60 -23.18 -1.61 32.87
C LEU A 60 -24.63 -2.05 33.09
N THR A 61 -25.45 -1.95 32.06
CA THR A 61 -26.79 -2.53 32.05
C THR A 61 -27.00 -3.30 30.75
N HIS A 62 -27.13 -4.62 30.92
CA HIS A 62 -27.81 -5.59 30.06
C HIS A 62 -27.20 -5.92 28.68
N ILE A 63 -26.20 -6.81 28.69
CA ILE A 63 -26.20 -7.94 27.74
C ILE A 63 -27.00 -9.05 28.42
N THR A 64 -28.32 -8.95 28.35
CA THR A 64 -29.19 -10.12 28.46
C THR A 64 -29.43 -10.63 27.06
N THR A 65 -29.06 -11.88 26.84
CA THR A 65 -29.42 -12.73 25.71
C THR A 65 -30.88 -12.52 25.31
N SER A 66 -31.14 -11.63 24.35
CA SER A 66 -32.41 -11.54 23.65
C SER A 66 -32.38 -12.54 22.50
N LEU A 67 -32.74 -13.78 22.81
CA LEU A 67 -33.29 -14.70 21.83
C LEU A 67 -34.71 -14.20 21.50
N HIS A 68 -34.81 -13.22 20.60
CA HIS A 68 -36.06 -12.95 19.89
C HIS A 68 -36.06 -13.77 18.60
N SER A 69 -36.91 -14.78 18.60
CA SER A 69 -37.38 -15.53 17.43
C SER A 69 -38.01 -14.59 16.40
N GLY A 70 -37.64 -14.71 15.12
CA GLY A 70 -38.49 -14.16 14.05
C GLY A 70 -37.91 -14.01 12.65
N PHE A 71 -36.61 -13.79 12.46
CA PHE A 71 -36.01 -13.70 11.13
C PHE A 71 -34.70 -14.49 11.11
N ARG A 72 -34.69 -15.62 10.39
CA ARG A 72 -33.48 -16.41 10.15
C ARG A 72 -33.21 -16.40 8.65
N MET A 73 -32.89 -15.23 8.13
CA MET A 73 -32.27 -15.14 6.81
C MET A 73 -30.83 -15.61 7.00
N VAL A 74 -30.57 -16.84 6.56
CA VAL A 74 -29.23 -17.42 6.51
C VAL A 74 -28.82 -17.27 5.06
N ILE A 75 -27.89 -16.37 4.77
CA ILE A 75 -27.40 -16.14 3.42
C ILE A 75 -27.03 -17.47 2.77
N LYS A 76 -27.68 -17.79 1.65
CA LYS A 76 -27.43 -19.00 0.84
C LYS A 76 -26.79 -18.67 -0.49
N ASN A 77 -27.09 -17.51 -1.05
CA ASN A 77 -26.58 -17.06 -2.33
C ASN A 77 -25.81 -15.75 -2.17
N VAL A 78 -24.53 -15.79 -2.52
CA VAL A 78 -23.66 -14.61 -2.58
C VAL A 78 -23.35 -14.31 -4.04
N CYS A 79 -23.61 -13.08 -4.48
CA CYS A 79 -23.11 -12.55 -5.74
C CYS A 79 -21.96 -11.58 -5.46
N CYS A 80 -20.94 -11.57 -6.31
CA CYS A 80 -19.89 -10.56 -6.30
C CYS A 80 -19.71 -9.97 -7.68
N ILE A 81 -20.04 -8.69 -7.82
CA ILE A 81 -19.83 -7.92 -9.05
C ILE A 81 -18.39 -7.41 -9.06
N GLY A 82 -17.55 -8.01 -9.91
CA GLY A 82 -16.14 -7.72 -10.09
C GLY A 82 -15.26 -8.94 -9.84
N ALA A 83 -14.71 -9.54 -10.90
CA ALA A 83 -13.85 -10.73 -10.83
C ALA A 83 -12.35 -10.37 -10.79
N GLY A 84 -11.99 -9.25 -10.16
CA GLY A 84 -10.60 -8.78 -10.05
C GLY A 84 -9.82 -9.40 -8.90
N TYR A 85 -8.71 -8.75 -8.54
CA TYR A 85 -7.82 -9.14 -7.42
C TYR A 85 -8.49 -9.18 -6.05
N VAL A 86 -9.61 -8.48 -5.86
CA VAL A 86 -10.33 -8.47 -4.57
C VAL A 86 -11.49 -9.47 -4.59
N GLY A 87 -12.43 -9.32 -5.54
CA GLY A 87 -13.63 -10.13 -5.60
C GLY A 87 -13.36 -11.61 -5.83
N GLY A 88 -12.45 -11.96 -6.75
CA GLY A 88 -12.10 -13.34 -7.08
C GLY A 88 -11.56 -14.11 -5.85
N PRO A 89 -10.42 -13.70 -5.27
CA PRO A 89 -9.86 -14.35 -4.09
C PRO A 89 -10.81 -14.36 -2.88
N THR A 90 -11.48 -13.24 -2.57
CA THR A 90 -12.43 -13.17 -1.45
C THR A 90 -13.54 -14.21 -1.59
N CYS A 91 -14.19 -14.26 -2.77
CA CYS A 91 -15.28 -15.18 -3.03
C CYS A 91 -14.83 -16.64 -3.09
N SER A 92 -13.62 -16.89 -3.57
CA SER A 92 -13.02 -18.23 -3.57
C SER A 92 -12.83 -18.73 -2.14
N VAL A 93 -12.34 -17.88 -1.23
CA VAL A 93 -12.20 -18.24 0.20
C VAL A 93 -13.56 -18.38 0.89
N ILE A 94 -14.54 -17.52 0.60
CA ILE A 94 -15.90 -17.67 1.12
C ILE A 94 -16.48 -19.03 0.69
N ALA A 95 -16.40 -19.38 -0.60
CA ALA A 95 -16.90 -20.66 -1.09
C ALA A 95 -16.17 -21.84 -0.41
N TRP A 96 -14.87 -21.74 -0.22
CA TRP A 96 -14.07 -22.78 0.42
C TRP A 96 -14.41 -22.99 1.89
N LYS A 97 -14.66 -21.91 2.63
CA LYS A 97 -14.96 -21.96 4.07
C LYS A 97 -16.45 -22.15 4.37
N CYS A 98 -17.32 -21.89 3.40
CA CYS A 98 -18.77 -22.00 3.53
C CYS A 98 -19.34 -22.90 2.42
N PRO A 99 -19.17 -24.24 2.51
CA PRO A 99 -19.64 -25.17 1.47
C PRO A 99 -21.16 -25.14 1.23
N ASP A 100 -21.93 -24.67 2.21
CA ASP A 100 -23.40 -24.53 2.12
C ASP A 100 -23.86 -23.20 1.50
N ILE A 101 -22.93 -22.31 1.11
CA ILE A 101 -23.20 -21.05 0.43
C ILE A 101 -22.80 -21.18 -1.03
N ARG A 102 -23.72 -20.82 -1.93
CA ARG A 102 -23.46 -20.69 -3.37
C ARG A 102 -22.91 -19.31 -3.65
N VAL A 103 -21.71 -19.24 -4.23
CA VAL A 103 -20.98 -18.01 -4.52
C VAL A 103 -20.82 -17.83 -6.02
N HIS A 104 -21.39 -16.76 -6.54
CA HIS A 104 -21.30 -16.35 -7.94
C HIS A 104 -20.44 -15.10 -8.08
N VAL A 105 -19.34 -15.21 -8.83
CA VAL A 105 -18.50 -14.06 -9.17
C VAL A 105 -18.79 -13.67 -10.60
N VAL A 106 -19.23 -12.42 -10.81
CA VAL A 106 -19.64 -11.92 -12.12
C VAL A 106 -18.81 -10.74 -12.57
N ASP A 107 -18.52 -10.66 -13.88
CA ASP A 107 -17.78 -9.55 -14.48
C ASP A 107 -18.23 -9.35 -15.93
N LYS A 108 -18.27 -8.10 -16.38
CA LYS A 108 -18.55 -7.76 -17.78
C LYS A 108 -17.46 -8.27 -18.75
N SER A 109 -16.26 -8.51 -18.25
CA SER A 109 -15.14 -9.00 -19.05
C SER A 109 -15.27 -10.50 -19.29
N GLU A 110 -15.81 -10.88 -20.45
CA GLU A 110 -15.91 -12.28 -20.85
C GLU A 110 -14.55 -12.98 -20.88
N VAL A 111 -13.49 -12.27 -21.31
CA VAL A 111 -12.12 -12.79 -21.34
C VAL A 111 -11.67 -13.18 -19.94
N ARG A 112 -11.90 -12.30 -18.95
CA ARG A 112 -11.53 -12.57 -17.55
C ARG A 112 -12.33 -13.72 -16.96
N ILE A 113 -13.63 -13.79 -17.22
CA ILE A 113 -14.48 -14.91 -16.77
C ILE A 113 -14.04 -16.23 -17.39
N LYS A 114 -13.70 -16.25 -18.69
CA LYS A 114 -13.13 -17.44 -19.35
C LYS A 114 -11.82 -17.88 -18.69
N GLN A 115 -10.94 -16.94 -18.31
CA GLN A 115 -9.70 -17.25 -17.59
C GLN A 115 -9.98 -17.86 -16.22
N TRP A 116 -10.91 -17.29 -15.43
CA TRP A 116 -11.33 -17.86 -14.14
C TRP A 116 -11.95 -19.26 -14.24
N ASN A 117 -12.53 -19.60 -15.40
CA ASN A 117 -13.06 -20.92 -15.71
C ASN A 117 -12.03 -21.87 -16.38
N SER A 118 -10.79 -21.42 -16.58
CA SER A 118 -9.71 -22.22 -17.19
C SER A 118 -8.70 -22.74 -16.17
N ASP A 119 -7.69 -23.50 -16.61
CA ASP A 119 -6.58 -23.94 -15.76
C ASP A 119 -5.53 -22.85 -15.51
N LYS A 120 -5.62 -21.71 -16.20
CA LYS A 120 -4.75 -20.54 -16.03
C LYS A 120 -5.58 -19.35 -15.55
N LEU A 121 -5.56 -19.11 -14.25
CA LEU A 121 -6.26 -17.97 -13.64
C LEU A 121 -5.75 -16.63 -14.17
N PRO A 122 -6.60 -15.57 -14.17
CA PRO A 122 -6.22 -14.25 -14.68
C PRO A 122 -5.27 -13.48 -13.75
N ILE A 123 -5.06 -13.98 -12.53
CA ILE A 123 -4.17 -13.40 -11.52
C ILE A 123 -3.32 -14.50 -10.91
N TYR A 124 -2.09 -14.16 -10.51
CA TYR A 124 -1.21 -15.06 -9.79
C TYR A 124 -1.19 -14.70 -8.31
N GLU A 125 -1.60 -15.63 -7.45
CA GLU A 125 -1.50 -15.54 -6.00
C GLU A 125 -1.12 -16.90 -5.42
N PRO A 126 -0.12 -16.99 -4.53
CA PRO A 126 0.23 -18.26 -3.89
C PRO A 126 -0.97 -18.90 -3.18
N GLY A 127 -1.31 -20.13 -3.56
CA GLY A 127 -2.41 -20.91 -2.97
C GLY A 127 -3.79 -20.68 -3.61
N LEU A 128 -3.93 -19.73 -4.55
CA LEU A 128 -5.23 -19.39 -5.14
C LEU A 128 -5.73 -20.48 -6.09
N ASP A 129 -4.84 -21.03 -6.92
CA ASP A 129 -5.17 -22.10 -7.87
C ASP A 129 -5.79 -23.32 -7.17
N GLU A 130 -5.24 -23.71 -6.03
CA GLU A 130 -5.71 -24.84 -5.22
C GLU A 130 -7.12 -24.56 -4.67
N VAL A 131 -7.34 -23.39 -4.07
CA VAL A 131 -8.63 -22.99 -3.49
C VAL A 131 -9.72 -22.91 -4.57
N VAL A 132 -9.41 -22.31 -5.73
CA VAL A 132 -10.38 -22.20 -6.83
C VAL A 132 -10.73 -23.57 -7.39
N LYS A 133 -9.74 -24.44 -7.63
CA LYS A 133 -9.99 -25.80 -8.15
C LYS A 133 -10.84 -26.65 -7.21
N GLU A 134 -10.70 -26.48 -5.89
CA GLU A 134 -11.48 -27.22 -4.91
C GLU A 134 -12.98 -26.86 -4.92
N CYS A 135 -13.31 -25.59 -5.21
CA CYS A 135 -14.67 -25.05 -5.07
C CYS A 135 -15.40 -24.83 -6.40
N ARG A 136 -14.67 -24.58 -7.48
CA ARG A 136 -15.23 -24.21 -8.79
C ARG A 136 -16.10 -25.34 -9.35
N GLY A 137 -17.33 -24.99 -9.73
CA GLY A 137 -18.32 -25.94 -10.23
C GLY A 137 -19.06 -26.74 -9.14
N ARG A 138 -18.68 -26.58 -7.86
CA ARG A 138 -19.41 -27.14 -6.71
C ARG A 138 -20.30 -26.09 -6.06
N ASN A 139 -19.67 -25.06 -5.49
CA ASN A 139 -20.36 -23.93 -4.88
C ASN A 139 -19.75 -22.58 -5.26
N LEU A 140 -18.65 -22.55 -6.02
CA LEU A 140 -18.08 -21.35 -6.63
C LEU A 140 -18.33 -21.34 -8.14
N PHE A 141 -18.86 -20.24 -8.66
CA PHE A 141 -19.21 -20.09 -10.07
C PHE A 141 -18.72 -18.75 -10.61
N PHE A 142 -18.24 -18.73 -11.86
CA PHE A 142 -17.83 -17.51 -12.56
C PHE A 142 -18.69 -17.36 -13.82
N SER A 143 -19.39 -16.22 -13.94
CA SER A 143 -20.34 -15.96 -15.03
C SER A 143 -20.25 -14.52 -15.54
N ASN A 144 -20.73 -14.29 -16.77
CA ASN A 144 -20.98 -12.95 -17.30
C ASN A 144 -22.47 -12.54 -17.18
N ASP A 145 -23.35 -13.42 -16.68
CA ASP A 145 -24.75 -13.11 -16.40
C ASP A 145 -24.88 -12.42 -15.03
N ILE A 146 -24.74 -11.09 -15.05
CA ILE A 146 -24.84 -10.25 -13.85
C ILE A 146 -26.30 -10.22 -13.34
N ASP A 147 -27.27 -10.21 -14.26
CA ASP A 147 -28.67 -9.98 -13.94
C ASP A 147 -29.26 -11.19 -13.20
N GLU A 148 -28.98 -12.41 -13.67
CA GLU A 148 -29.37 -13.66 -12.98
C GLU A 148 -28.74 -13.73 -11.58
N ALA A 149 -27.42 -13.53 -11.48
CA ALA A 149 -26.72 -13.61 -10.20
C ALA A 149 -27.21 -12.57 -9.17
N VAL A 150 -27.55 -11.35 -9.60
CA VAL A 150 -28.13 -10.32 -8.72
C VAL A 150 -29.53 -10.71 -8.25
N ARG A 151 -30.35 -11.29 -9.13
CA ARG A 151 -31.72 -11.69 -8.76
C ARG A 151 -31.72 -12.80 -7.71
N GLU A 152 -30.87 -13.81 -7.87
CA GLU A 152 -30.77 -14.96 -6.96
C GLU A 152 -30.09 -14.66 -5.61
N ALA A 153 -29.25 -13.63 -5.56
CA ALA A 153 -28.41 -13.35 -4.39
C ALA A 153 -29.20 -12.86 -3.18
N ASP A 154 -28.82 -13.32 -1.98
CA ASP A 154 -29.24 -12.70 -0.71
C ASP A 154 -28.28 -11.55 -0.35
N LEU A 155 -26.98 -11.76 -0.63
CA LEU A 155 -25.91 -10.80 -0.40
C LEU A 155 -25.13 -10.52 -1.69
N ILE A 156 -24.89 -9.25 -1.99
CA ILE A 156 -24.23 -8.79 -3.21
C ILE A 156 -23.01 -7.95 -2.85
N PHE A 157 -21.80 -8.46 -3.09
CA PHE A 157 -20.59 -7.67 -3.04
C PHE A 157 -20.43 -6.80 -4.29
N ILE A 158 -20.04 -5.55 -4.10
CA ILE A 158 -19.53 -4.67 -5.14
C ILE A 158 -18.01 -4.56 -4.97
N SER A 159 -17.27 -5.16 -5.89
CA SER A 159 -15.80 -5.24 -5.89
C SER A 159 -15.21 -4.75 -7.21
N VAL A 160 -15.63 -3.56 -7.63
CA VAL A 160 -15.17 -2.92 -8.87
C VAL A 160 -14.08 -1.88 -8.60
N ASN A 161 -13.31 -1.55 -9.63
CA ASN A 161 -12.28 -0.53 -9.51
C ASN A 161 -12.88 0.87 -9.38
N THR A 162 -12.26 1.69 -8.52
CA THR A 162 -12.49 3.13 -8.38
C THR A 162 -11.22 3.88 -8.81
N PRO A 163 -10.95 3.98 -10.12
CA PRO A 163 -9.72 4.61 -10.59
C PRO A 163 -9.69 6.09 -10.21
N SER A 164 -8.51 6.67 -10.04
CA SER A 164 -8.39 8.12 -9.86
C SER A 164 -8.90 8.86 -11.10
N LYS A 165 -9.64 9.94 -10.89
CA LYS A 165 -10.14 10.79 -11.98
C LYS A 165 -8.98 11.32 -12.81
N THR A 166 -9.07 11.22 -14.13
CA THR A 166 -8.04 11.71 -15.06
C THR A 166 -8.33 13.13 -15.59
N TYR A 167 -9.51 13.67 -15.29
CA TYR A 167 -9.96 15.01 -15.68
C TYR A 167 -10.95 15.60 -14.67
N GLY A 168 -11.21 16.91 -14.80
CA GLY A 168 -12.19 17.65 -13.99
C GLY A 168 -11.77 17.86 -12.52
N ILE A 169 -12.75 18.18 -11.68
CA ILE A 169 -12.55 18.44 -10.24
C ILE A 169 -11.96 17.20 -9.57
N GLY A 170 -10.84 17.37 -8.86
CA GLY A 170 -10.13 16.28 -8.19
C GLY A 170 -9.27 15.42 -9.13
N LYS A 171 -8.94 15.90 -10.34
CA LYS A 171 -8.00 15.22 -11.26
C LYS A 171 -6.74 14.75 -10.51
N GLY A 172 -6.40 13.47 -10.68
CA GLY A 172 -5.23 12.81 -10.09
C GLY A 172 -5.39 12.39 -8.63
N ARG A 173 -6.46 12.82 -7.94
CA ARG A 173 -6.59 12.65 -6.48
C ARG A 173 -7.92 12.01 -6.06
N ALA A 174 -9.03 12.51 -6.58
CA ALA A 174 -10.35 11.98 -6.30
C ALA A 174 -10.56 10.64 -7.01
N ALA A 175 -11.25 9.71 -6.34
CA ALA A 175 -11.70 8.46 -6.94
C ALA A 175 -12.91 8.71 -7.86
N ASP A 176 -12.95 8.02 -8.99
CA ASP A 176 -14.11 7.99 -9.88
C ASP A 176 -15.08 6.88 -9.43
N LEU A 177 -16.26 7.29 -9.00
CA LEU A 177 -17.32 6.39 -8.51
C LEU A 177 -18.21 5.84 -9.63
N LYS A 178 -17.95 6.14 -10.91
CA LYS A 178 -18.75 5.67 -12.06
C LYS A 178 -19.08 4.18 -11.98
N HIS A 179 -18.11 3.33 -11.66
CA HIS A 179 -18.33 1.88 -11.62
C HIS A 179 -19.20 1.45 -10.44
N ILE A 180 -19.04 2.09 -9.28
CA ILE A 180 -19.90 1.88 -8.10
C ILE A 180 -21.34 2.29 -8.43
N GLU A 181 -21.53 3.47 -9.02
CA GLU A 181 -22.84 3.95 -9.44
C GLU A 181 -23.51 3.01 -10.44
N LEU A 182 -22.78 2.56 -11.47
CA LEU A 182 -23.31 1.63 -12.47
C LEU A 182 -23.74 0.30 -11.83
N CYS A 183 -22.98 -0.22 -10.86
CA CYS A 183 -23.36 -1.43 -10.13
C CYS A 183 -24.62 -1.20 -9.29
N ALA A 184 -24.69 -0.10 -8.53
CA ALA A 184 -25.87 0.23 -7.71
C ALA A 184 -27.14 0.38 -8.57
N ARG A 185 -27.04 1.05 -9.72
CA ARG A 185 -28.15 1.19 -10.68
C ARG A 185 -28.57 -0.16 -11.25
N LYS A 186 -27.62 -1.02 -11.62
CA LYS A 186 -27.91 -2.37 -12.11
C LYS A 186 -28.58 -3.25 -11.05
N ILE A 187 -28.12 -3.16 -9.80
CA ILE A 187 -28.78 -3.84 -8.68
C ILE A 187 -30.22 -3.34 -8.53
N ALA A 188 -30.46 -2.02 -8.52
CA ALA A 188 -31.81 -1.48 -8.42
C ALA A 188 -32.72 -1.89 -9.60
N GLU A 189 -32.15 -2.04 -10.79
CA GLU A 189 -32.86 -2.47 -11.99
C GLU A 189 -33.34 -3.93 -11.92
N VAL A 190 -32.58 -4.83 -11.28
CA VAL A 190 -32.80 -6.28 -11.40
C VAL A 190 -33.18 -6.96 -10.08
N ALA A 191 -32.84 -6.36 -8.94
CA ALA A 191 -33.07 -6.97 -7.64
C ALA A 191 -34.55 -7.21 -7.33
N GLU A 192 -34.79 -8.34 -6.67
CA GLU A 192 -36.10 -8.79 -6.18
C GLU A 192 -35.97 -9.17 -4.69
N GLY A 193 -36.99 -8.88 -3.89
CA GLY A 193 -36.99 -9.19 -2.46
C GLY A 193 -35.98 -8.37 -1.64
N HIS A 194 -35.56 -8.93 -0.51
CA HIS A 194 -34.59 -8.28 0.38
C HIS A 194 -33.15 -8.59 -0.06
N LYS A 195 -32.28 -7.57 -0.15
CA LYS A 195 -30.86 -7.71 -0.51
C LYS A 195 -29.95 -7.00 0.48
N ILE A 196 -28.85 -7.64 0.87
CA ILE A 196 -27.71 -6.99 1.53
C ILE A 196 -26.67 -6.64 0.46
N VAL A 197 -26.40 -5.35 0.26
CA VAL A 197 -25.39 -4.87 -0.69
C VAL A 197 -24.15 -4.46 0.07
N VAL A 198 -23.01 -5.06 -0.24
CA VAL A 198 -21.76 -4.87 0.48
C VAL A 198 -20.71 -4.24 -0.41
N GLU A 199 -20.28 -3.05 -0.05
CA GLU A 199 -19.12 -2.40 -0.64
C GLU A 199 -17.85 -3.10 -0.12
N LYS A 200 -17.05 -3.70 -1.03
CA LYS A 200 -15.83 -4.47 -0.69
C LYS A 200 -14.54 -3.78 -1.13
N SER A 201 -14.63 -2.92 -2.11
CA SER A 201 -13.52 -2.23 -2.74
C SER A 201 -12.85 -1.19 -1.82
N THR A 202 -11.69 -0.68 -2.23
CA THR A 202 -11.11 0.50 -1.59
C THR A 202 -11.78 1.73 -2.16
N VAL A 203 -12.79 2.24 -1.46
CA VAL A 203 -13.60 3.38 -1.90
C VAL A 203 -13.32 4.63 -1.07
N PRO A 204 -13.56 5.83 -1.63
CA PRO A 204 -13.58 7.05 -0.83
C PRO A 204 -14.67 6.97 0.23
N VAL A 205 -14.49 7.75 1.28
CA VAL A 205 -15.56 8.06 2.23
C VAL A 205 -16.78 8.58 1.46
N ARG A 206 -17.99 8.04 1.74
CA ARG A 206 -19.31 8.29 1.09
C ARG A 206 -19.71 7.39 -0.07
N ALA A 207 -18.96 6.33 -0.38
CA ALA A 207 -19.39 5.41 -1.44
C ALA A 207 -20.63 4.62 -1.05
N ALA A 208 -20.69 4.09 0.17
CA ALA A 208 -21.88 3.42 0.69
C ALA A 208 -23.10 4.35 0.77
N GLU A 209 -22.90 5.62 1.12
CA GLU A 209 -23.96 6.64 1.06
C GLU A 209 -24.48 6.82 -0.37
N SER A 210 -23.57 6.90 -1.35
CA SER A 210 -23.94 7.01 -2.78
C SER A 210 -24.72 5.79 -3.26
N ILE A 211 -24.30 4.59 -2.88
CA ILE A 211 -25.02 3.33 -3.16
C ILE A 211 -26.41 3.39 -2.53
N SER A 212 -26.51 3.73 -1.25
CA SER A 212 -27.78 3.82 -0.52
C SER A 212 -28.76 4.81 -1.17
N HIS A 213 -28.28 6.00 -1.56
CA HIS A 213 -29.10 6.99 -2.26
C HIS A 213 -29.62 6.46 -3.62
N ILE A 214 -28.77 5.81 -4.41
CA ILE A 214 -29.18 5.24 -5.71
C ILE A 214 -30.23 4.15 -5.53
N LEU A 215 -29.98 3.21 -4.62
CA LEU A 215 -30.89 2.09 -4.35
C LEU A 215 -32.24 2.62 -3.84
N SER A 216 -32.22 3.52 -2.85
CA SER A 216 -33.43 4.09 -2.24
C SER A 216 -34.28 4.88 -3.25
N ALA A 217 -33.66 5.66 -4.12
CA ALA A 217 -34.35 6.45 -5.14
C ALA A 217 -34.98 5.60 -6.25
N ASN A 218 -34.57 4.33 -6.38
CA ASN A 218 -35.04 3.41 -7.44
C ASN A 218 -35.72 2.16 -6.84
N THR A 219 -36.14 2.22 -5.58
CA THR A 219 -36.81 1.09 -4.90
C THR A 219 -38.13 0.74 -5.57
N LYS A 220 -38.35 -0.56 -5.78
CA LYS A 220 -39.59 -1.13 -6.33
C LYS A 220 -40.46 -1.72 -5.21
N PRO A 221 -41.78 -1.84 -5.40
CA PRO A 221 -42.64 -2.53 -4.44
C PRO A 221 -42.13 -3.94 -4.12
N GLY A 222 -42.01 -4.27 -2.82
CA GLY A 222 -41.54 -5.59 -2.38
C GLY A 222 -40.02 -5.79 -2.39
N VAL A 223 -39.23 -4.76 -2.72
CA VAL A 223 -37.76 -4.81 -2.69
C VAL A 223 -37.24 -3.93 -1.55
N SER A 224 -36.26 -4.43 -0.81
CA SER A 224 -35.59 -3.66 0.24
C SER A 224 -34.09 -3.93 0.26
N TYR A 225 -33.32 -2.93 0.70
CA TYR A 225 -31.87 -2.97 0.68
C TYR A 225 -31.29 -2.64 2.05
N GLN A 226 -30.19 -3.29 2.39
CA GLN A 226 -29.27 -2.86 3.44
C GLN A 226 -27.88 -2.70 2.84
N VAL A 227 -27.23 -1.57 3.11
CA VAL A 227 -25.91 -1.26 2.53
C VAL A 227 -24.85 -1.35 3.62
N LEU A 228 -23.86 -2.21 3.42
CA LEU A 228 -22.74 -2.40 4.32
C LEU A 228 -21.43 -1.96 3.66
N SER A 229 -20.47 -1.53 4.48
CA SER A 229 -19.05 -1.41 4.09
C SER A 229 -18.28 -2.59 4.67
N ASN A 230 -17.52 -3.29 3.85
CA ASN A 230 -16.65 -4.39 4.30
C ASN A 230 -15.29 -4.30 3.58
N PRO A 231 -14.42 -3.35 3.95
CA PRO A 231 -13.16 -3.14 3.26
C PRO A 231 -12.28 -4.40 3.22
N GLU A 232 -11.55 -4.57 2.12
CA GLU A 232 -10.50 -5.58 2.04
C GLU A 232 -9.23 -5.14 2.81
N PHE A 233 -8.43 -6.09 3.31
CA PHE A 233 -7.08 -5.84 3.88
C PHE A 233 -6.04 -6.83 3.36
N LEU A 234 -6.25 -7.37 2.17
CA LEU A 234 -5.30 -8.28 1.53
C LEU A 234 -4.13 -7.51 0.95
N ALA A 235 -2.97 -8.16 0.90
CA ALA A 235 -1.81 -7.67 0.17
C ALA A 235 -1.46 -8.66 -0.94
N GLU A 236 -1.19 -8.14 -2.15
CA GLU A 236 -0.77 -8.98 -3.27
C GLU A 236 0.49 -9.79 -2.93
N GLY A 237 0.51 -11.05 -3.35
CA GLY A 237 1.51 -12.06 -3.02
C GLY A 237 1.28 -12.79 -1.69
N THR A 238 0.31 -12.36 -0.88
CA THR A 238 -0.12 -13.02 0.37
C THR A 238 -1.65 -13.05 0.52
N ALA A 239 -2.40 -12.91 -0.58
CA ALA A 239 -3.85 -12.65 -0.50
C ALA A 239 -4.61 -13.79 0.20
N ILE A 240 -4.29 -15.05 -0.14
CA ILE A 240 -4.93 -16.23 0.45
C ILE A 240 -4.65 -16.32 1.95
N GLU A 241 -3.40 -16.14 2.37
CA GLU A 241 -3.05 -16.14 3.80
C GLU A 241 -3.81 -15.05 4.56
N ASN A 242 -3.90 -13.84 4.00
CA ASN A 242 -4.59 -12.71 4.62
C ASN A 242 -6.11 -12.92 4.71
N LEU A 243 -6.72 -13.63 3.75
CA LEU A 243 -8.15 -13.95 3.77
C LEU A 243 -8.50 -15.08 4.74
N VAL A 244 -7.61 -16.07 4.88
CA VAL A 244 -7.82 -17.25 5.73
C VAL A 244 -7.50 -16.94 7.20
N ASN A 245 -6.48 -16.13 7.46
CA ASN A 245 -6.10 -15.69 8.79
C ASN A 245 -5.93 -14.16 8.85
N PRO A 246 -7.03 -13.40 8.72
CA PRO A 246 -6.95 -11.95 8.77
C PRO A 246 -6.50 -11.48 10.15
N ASP A 247 -5.82 -10.33 10.20
CA ASP A 247 -5.60 -9.62 11.47
C ASP A 247 -6.94 -9.17 12.06
N ARG A 248 -7.84 -8.69 11.20
CA ARG A 248 -9.21 -8.28 11.51
C ARG A 248 -10.09 -8.30 10.27
N VAL A 249 -11.39 -8.43 10.47
CA VAL A 249 -12.45 -8.16 9.48
C VAL A 249 -13.22 -6.93 9.98
N LEU A 250 -13.40 -5.92 9.13
CA LEU A 250 -14.22 -4.75 9.44
C LEU A 250 -15.57 -4.84 8.73
N ILE A 251 -16.66 -4.61 9.45
CA ILE A 251 -18.01 -4.52 8.88
C ILE A 251 -18.66 -3.24 9.39
N GLY A 252 -18.95 -2.32 8.49
CA GLY A 252 -19.70 -1.09 8.74
C GLY A 252 -21.15 -1.26 8.31
N GLY A 253 -22.10 -0.87 9.15
CA GLY A 253 -23.53 -0.81 8.83
C GLY A 253 -24.19 0.47 9.32
N GLU A 254 -25.46 0.64 8.96
CA GLU A 254 -26.31 1.70 9.51
C GLU A 254 -26.63 1.40 10.99
N GLU A 255 -26.74 2.45 11.80
CA GLU A 255 -27.17 2.37 13.20
C GLU A 255 -28.70 2.27 13.29
N SER A 256 -29.26 1.23 12.68
CA SER A 256 -30.69 0.90 12.62
C SER A 256 -30.92 -0.58 12.96
N ALA A 257 -32.13 -0.97 13.33
CA ALA A 257 -32.44 -2.37 13.66
C ALA A 257 -32.22 -3.28 12.44
N GLU A 258 -32.58 -2.81 11.25
CA GLU A 258 -32.37 -3.51 9.99
C GLU A 258 -30.87 -3.58 9.62
N GLY A 259 -30.12 -2.51 9.89
CA GLY A 259 -28.66 -2.47 9.72
C GLY A 259 -27.93 -3.46 10.61
N GLU A 260 -28.32 -3.55 11.89
CA GLU A 260 -27.77 -4.53 12.84
C GLU A 260 -28.00 -5.98 12.39
N VAL A 261 -29.18 -6.28 11.85
CA VAL A 261 -29.49 -7.60 11.28
C VAL A 261 -28.56 -7.90 10.10
N ALA A 262 -28.43 -6.98 9.15
CA ALA A 262 -27.57 -7.15 7.98
C ALA A 262 -26.07 -7.34 8.37
N VAL A 263 -25.58 -6.57 9.33
CA VAL A 263 -24.23 -6.73 9.90
C VAL A 263 -24.08 -8.12 10.54
N GLY A 264 -25.11 -8.59 11.25
CA GLY A 264 -25.16 -9.92 11.85
C GLY A 264 -25.05 -11.04 10.81
N GLU A 265 -25.73 -10.91 9.67
CA GLU A 265 -25.70 -11.92 8.60
C GLU A 265 -24.33 -11.99 7.92
N LEU A 266 -23.70 -10.85 7.61
CA LEU A 266 -22.34 -10.84 7.06
C LEU A 266 -21.32 -11.36 8.10
N THR A 267 -21.49 -11.01 9.38
CA THR A 267 -20.67 -11.54 10.48
C THR A 267 -20.77 -13.06 10.55
N TRP A 268 -21.98 -13.62 10.41
CA TRP A 268 -22.20 -15.06 10.39
C TRP A 268 -21.43 -15.77 9.27
N ILE A 269 -21.35 -15.19 8.07
CA ILE A 269 -20.50 -15.73 6.99
C ILE A 269 -19.04 -15.82 7.47
N TYR A 270 -18.46 -14.71 7.92
CA TYR A 270 -17.05 -14.69 8.35
C TYR A 270 -16.77 -15.62 9.54
N HIS A 271 -17.73 -15.81 10.44
CA HIS A 271 -17.57 -16.68 11.62
C HIS A 271 -17.32 -18.16 11.26
N HIS A 272 -17.57 -18.60 10.02
CA HIS A 272 -17.22 -19.96 9.60
C HIS A 272 -15.71 -20.25 9.69
N TRP A 273 -14.85 -19.24 9.61
CA TRP A 273 -13.39 -19.42 9.75
C TRP A 273 -12.67 -18.32 10.53
N VAL A 274 -13.27 -17.14 10.70
CA VAL A 274 -12.68 -16.01 11.44
C VAL A 274 -13.20 -16.00 12.87
N PRO A 275 -12.32 -16.03 13.89
CA PRO A 275 -12.74 -15.89 15.28
C PRO A 275 -13.48 -14.57 15.55
N GLN A 276 -14.54 -14.60 16.36
CA GLN A 276 -15.38 -13.43 16.67
C GLN A 276 -14.58 -12.20 17.14
N HIS A 277 -13.53 -12.39 17.95
CA HIS A 277 -12.71 -11.28 18.47
C HIS A 277 -11.88 -10.56 17.39
N LYS A 278 -11.77 -11.12 16.18
CA LYS A 278 -11.16 -10.49 15.01
C LYS A 278 -12.19 -9.81 14.10
N ILE A 279 -13.49 -9.95 14.36
CA ILE A 279 -14.55 -9.29 13.60
C ILE A 279 -14.94 -8.02 14.36
N ILE A 280 -14.79 -6.87 13.71
CA ILE A 280 -15.06 -5.56 14.30
C ILE A 280 -16.22 -4.93 13.51
N THR A 281 -17.31 -4.64 14.23
CA THR A 281 -18.51 -4.01 13.69
C THR A 281 -18.53 -2.53 14.04
N LEU A 282 -18.81 -1.67 13.06
CA LEU A 282 -18.71 -0.22 13.16
C LEU A 282 -19.89 0.46 12.44
N SER A 283 -19.99 1.78 12.51
CA SER A 283 -20.81 2.52 11.55
C SER A 283 -20.17 2.49 10.15
N THR A 284 -20.98 2.59 9.09
CA THR A 284 -20.54 2.57 7.69
C THR A 284 -19.38 3.53 7.43
N TRP A 285 -19.52 4.78 7.87
CA TRP A 285 -18.48 5.81 7.70
C TRP A 285 -17.17 5.47 8.40
N SER A 286 -17.26 4.94 9.63
CA SER A 286 -16.10 4.55 10.42
C SER A 286 -15.34 3.39 9.75
N SER A 287 -16.06 2.48 9.10
CA SER A 287 -15.46 1.39 8.31
C SER A 287 -14.68 1.92 7.09
N GLU A 288 -15.30 2.76 6.26
CA GLU A 288 -14.67 3.35 5.06
C GLU A 288 -13.41 4.17 5.44
N LEU A 289 -13.53 5.06 6.43
CA LEU A 289 -12.41 5.90 6.87
C LEU A 289 -11.28 5.07 7.48
N SER A 290 -11.60 4.01 8.23
CA SER A 290 -10.59 3.13 8.85
C SER A 290 -9.68 2.46 7.81
N LYS A 291 -10.20 2.15 6.62
CA LYS A 291 -9.40 1.59 5.53
C LYS A 291 -8.40 2.61 4.98
N LEU A 292 -8.87 3.82 4.66
CA LEU A 292 -8.00 4.91 4.16
C LEU A 292 -6.93 5.27 5.20
N ALA A 293 -7.33 5.41 6.47
CA ALA A 293 -6.41 5.70 7.56
C ALA A 293 -5.36 4.58 7.71
N SER A 294 -5.78 3.31 7.71
CA SER A 294 -4.85 2.17 7.82
C SER A 294 -3.77 2.21 6.73
N ASN A 295 -4.17 2.42 5.47
CA ASN A 295 -3.22 2.49 4.35
C ASN A 295 -2.33 3.75 4.44
N ALA A 296 -2.86 4.88 4.89
CA ALA A 296 -2.09 6.09 5.13
C ALA A 296 -1.02 5.90 6.22
N PHE A 297 -1.35 5.24 7.34
CA PHE A 297 -0.38 4.93 8.39
C PHE A 297 0.70 3.95 7.92
N LEU A 298 0.35 2.93 7.12
CA LEU A 298 1.33 2.01 6.55
C LEU A 298 2.31 2.72 5.62
N ALA A 299 1.81 3.56 4.70
CA ALA A 299 2.62 4.35 3.79
C ALA A 299 3.47 5.39 4.54
N GLN A 300 2.90 6.04 5.57
CA GLN A 300 3.62 7.00 6.41
C GLN A 300 4.85 6.37 7.04
N ARG A 301 4.76 5.15 7.59
CA ARG A 301 5.93 4.46 8.18
C ARG A 301 7.06 4.28 7.17
N VAL A 302 6.72 3.90 5.93
CA VAL A 302 7.69 3.74 4.84
C VAL A 302 8.32 5.09 4.47
N SER A 303 7.52 6.14 4.29
CA SER A 303 8.04 7.48 4.00
C SER A 303 8.89 8.04 5.14
N SER A 304 8.50 7.82 6.40
CA SER A 304 9.27 8.24 7.57
C SER A 304 10.63 7.55 7.61
N ILE A 305 10.71 6.23 7.43
CA ILE A 305 12.02 5.55 7.43
C ILE A 305 12.85 5.91 6.19
N ASN A 306 12.22 6.19 5.05
CA ASN A 306 12.89 6.69 3.87
C ASN A 306 13.48 8.11 4.09
N ALA A 307 12.77 9.00 4.78
CA ALA A 307 13.32 10.29 5.17
C ALA A 307 14.57 10.13 6.06
N ILE A 308 14.51 9.23 7.04
CA ILE A 308 15.65 8.89 7.91
C ILE A 308 16.80 8.26 7.09
N SER A 309 16.51 7.52 6.03
CA SER A 309 17.54 6.95 5.15
C SER A 309 18.42 8.02 4.51
N ALA A 310 17.86 9.15 4.08
CA ALA A 310 18.63 10.27 3.55
C ALA A 310 19.53 10.90 4.62
N LEU A 311 19.03 11.04 5.85
CA LEU A 311 19.83 11.52 6.98
C LEU A 311 20.98 10.57 7.31
N CYS A 312 20.75 9.25 7.25
CA CYS A 312 21.78 8.23 7.45
C CYS A 312 22.91 8.36 6.41
N GLU A 313 22.55 8.55 5.14
CA GLU A 313 23.52 8.77 4.05
C GLU A 313 24.37 10.04 4.27
N ALA A 314 23.78 11.11 4.79
CA ALA A 314 24.46 12.38 5.06
C ALA A 314 25.38 12.33 6.30
N THR A 315 25.03 11.52 7.30
CA THR A 315 25.70 11.48 8.61
C THR A 315 26.64 10.29 8.79
N GLY A 316 26.54 9.26 7.94
CA GLY A 316 27.32 8.02 8.05
C GLY A 316 26.66 6.93 8.89
N ALA A 317 25.43 7.14 9.38
CA ALA A 317 24.66 6.08 10.03
C ALA A 317 24.13 5.04 9.01
N ASP A 318 23.65 3.90 9.52
CA ASP A 318 23.01 2.85 8.72
C ASP A 318 21.52 2.76 9.05
N VAL A 319 20.65 3.04 8.07
CA VAL A 319 19.19 3.01 8.25
C VAL A 319 18.67 1.66 8.72
N SER A 320 19.34 0.54 8.41
CA SER A 320 18.92 -0.78 8.87
C SER A 320 19.14 -0.95 10.36
N GLN A 321 20.24 -0.40 10.89
CA GLN A 321 20.51 -0.39 12.33
C GLN A 321 19.54 0.56 13.06
N VAL A 322 19.27 1.73 12.47
CA VAL A 322 18.30 2.69 13.02
C VAL A 322 16.90 2.10 13.05
N ALA A 323 16.44 1.51 11.94
CA ALA A 323 15.14 0.84 11.84
C ALA A 323 15.02 -0.31 12.84
N TYR A 324 16.07 -1.12 13.01
CA TYR A 324 16.11 -2.18 14.00
C TYR A 324 15.94 -1.64 15.42
N ALA A 325 16.71 -0.60 15.79
CA ALA A 325 16.62 0.00 17.12
C ALA A 325 15.25 0.64 17.40
N VAL A 326 14.72 1.42 16.45
CA VAL A 326 13.38 2.04 16.55
C VAL A 326 12.29 0.98 16.65
N GLY A 327 12.37 -0.09 15.86
CA GLY A 327 11.40 -1.17 15.83
C GLY A 327 11.38 -2.07 17.06
N LYS A 328 12.35 -1.95 17.98
CA LYS A 328 12.34 -2.66 19.27
C LYS A 328 11.38 -2.05 20.29
N ASP A 329 11.01 -0.79 20.14
CA ASP A 329 9.94 -0.21 20.94
C ASP A 329 8.60 -0.80 20.48
N SER A 330 7.95 -1.57 21.34
CA SER A 330 6.70 -2.27 21.01
C SER A 330 5.53 -1.33 20.70
N ARG A 331 5.60 -0.06 21.11
CA ARG A 331 4.60 0.97 20.77
C ARG A 331 4.71 1.41 19.32
N ILE A 332 5.89 1.25 18.71
CA ILE A 332 6.15 1.54 17.29
C ILE A 332 6.02 0.24 16.48
N GLY A 333 6.60 -0.86 16.97
CA GLY A 333 6.66 -2.15 16.28
C GLY A 333 7.66 -2.17 15.12
N SER A 334 8.06 -3.37 14.70
CA SER A 334 9.16 -3.59 13.74
C SER A 334 8.74 -3.68 12.27
N LYS A 335 7.44 -3.81 11.98
CA LYS A 335 6.92 -3.98 10.61
C LYS A 335 6.89 -2.65 9.84
N PHE A 336 6.96 -2.70 8.51
CA PHE A 336 6.88 -1.51 7.64
C PHE A 336 7.98 -0.45 7.93
N LEU A 337 9.16 -0.89 8.39
CA LEU A 337 10.34 -0.04 8.63
C LEU A 337 11.50 -0.40 7.68
N GLN A 338 11.22 -1.05 6.56
CA GLN A 338 12.24 -1.33 5.55
C GLN A 338 12.34 -0.12 4.61
N ALA A 339 13.49 0.56 4.64
CA ALA A 339 13.79 1.61 3.68
C ALA A 339 13.93 1.02 2.26
N SER A 340 13.46 1.76 1.27
CA SER A 340 13.46 1.35 -0.14
C SER A 340 13.50 2.56 -1.08
N VAL A 341 13.61 2.32 -2.38
CA VAL A 341 13.53 3.35 -3.43
C VAL A 341 12.19 4.10 -3.44
N GLY A 342 11.16 3.49 -2.87
CA GLY A 342 9.83 4.06 -2.70
C GLY A 342 8.81 2.95 -2.51
N PHE A 343 7.65 3.29 -1.93
CA PHE A 343 6.50 2.40 -2.02
C PHE A 343 5.82 2.55 -3.39
N GLY A 344 5.12 1.50 -3.83
CA GLY A 344 4.29 1.49 -5.02
C GLY A 344 3.00 0.69 -4.80
N GLY A 345 2.42 0.19 -5.89
CA GLY A 345 1.16 -0.54 -5.87
C GLY A 345 -0.05 0.39 -5.96
N SER A 346 -1.20 -0.18 -6.33
CA SER A 346 -2.40 0.61 -6.62
C SER A 346 -3.09 1.26 -5.41
N CYS A 347 -2.70 0.90 -4.19
CA CYS A 347 -3.43 1.30 -2.98
C CYS A 347 -2.84 2.53 -2.30
N PHE A 348 -1.55 2.53 -1.92
CA PHE A 348 -1.01 3.59 -1.06
C PHE A 348 -1.11 5.00 -1.62
N GLN A 349 -0.60 5.24 -2.84
CA GLN A 349 -0.63 6.58 -3.42
C GLN A 349 -2.08 7.03 -3.71
N LYS A 350 -2.90 6.13 -4.24
CA LYS A 350 -4.31 6.39 -4.52
C LYS A 350 -5.08 6.80 -3.26
N ASP A 351 -4.97 6.00 -2.20
CA ASP A 351 -5.74 6.20 -0.97
C ASP A 351 -5.26 7.43 -0.18
N LEU A 352 -3.95 7.70 -0.17
CA LEU A 352 -3.39 8.93 0.40
C LEU A 352 -3.90 10.18 -0.32
N LEU A 353 -3.80 10.22 -1.66
CA LEU A 353 -4.28 11.36 -2.43
C LEU A 353 -5.80 11.53 -2.30
N ASN A 354 -6.54 10.43 -2.15
CA ASN A 354 -7.96 10.47 -1.88
C ASN A 354 -8.26 11.06 -0.49
N LEU A 355 -7.53 10.64 0.55
CA LEU A 355 -7.64 11.18 1.90
C LEU A 355 -7.32 12.69 1.94
N VAL A 356 -6.26 13.12 1.25
CA VAL A 356 -5.90 14.54 1.09
C VAL A 356 -7.05 15.30 0.43
N TYR A 357 -7.60 14.77 -0.67
CA TYR A 357 -8.71 15.42 -1.37
C TYR A 357 -9.99 15.50 -0.52
N ILE A 358 -10.31 14.47 0.26
CA ILE A 358 -11.43 14.49 1.20
C ILE A 358 -11.22 15.58 2.26
N ALA A 359 -10.03 15.66 2.85
CA ALA A 359 -9.71 16.69 3.83
C ALA A 359 -9.85 18.10 3.25
N GLU A 360 -9.38 18.34 2.01
CA GLU A 360 -9.59 19.61 1.31
C GLU A 360 -11.07 19.94 1.09
N CYS A 361 -11.87 18.96 0.67
CA CYS A 361 -13.30 19.13 0.45
C CYS A 361 -14.08 19.42 1.75
N LEU A 362 -13.53 19.02 2.89
CA LEU A 362 -14.06 19.31 4.23
C LEU A 362 -13.45 20.60 4.85
N ASN A 363 -12.67 21.37 4.07
CA ASN A 363 -11.95 22.57 4.51
C ASN A 363 -10.95 22.32 5.67
N LEU A 364 -10.35 21.13 5.71
CA LEU A 364 -9.32 20.73 6.70
C LEU A 364 -7.92 20.79 6.07
N HIS A 365 -7.47 21.98 5.72
CA HIS A 365 -6.24 22.18 4.93
C HIS A 365 -4.98 21.70 5.64
N GLU A 366 -4.86 21.89 6.96
CA GLU A 366 -3.72 21.42 7.74
C GLU A 366 -3.63 19.89 7.75
N VAL A 367 -4.77 19.20 7.79
CA VAL A 367 -4.85 17.73 7.70
C VAL A 367 -4.44 17.25 6.31
N ALA A 368 -4.93 17.93 5.26
CA ALA A 368 -4.53 17.65 3.89
C ALA A 368 -3.01 17.79 3.69
N MET A 369 -2.43 18.90 4.14
CA MET A 369 -0.99 19.15 4.06
C MET A 369 -0.16 18.11 4.82
N TYR A 370 -0.61 17.68 6.00
CA TYR A 370 0.07 16.66 6.79
C TYR A 370 0.19 15.33 6.03
N TRP A 371 -0.91 14.84 5.44
CA TRP A 371 -0.91 13.57 4.71
C TRP A 371 -0.22 13.68 3.34
N GLN A 372 -0.25 14.85 2.70
CA GLN A 372 0.48 15.12 1.45
C GLN A 372 1.99 14.92 1.60
N GLN A 373 2.57 15.19 2.79
CA GLN A 373 3.99 14.94 3.04
C GLN A 373 4.40 13.47 2.87
N VAL A 374 3.47 12.52 3.05
CA VAL A 374 3.77 11.10 2.86
C VAL A 374 4.06 10.80 1.39
N THR A 375 3.29 11.38 0.46
CA THR A 375 3.51 11.23 -0.99
C THR A 375 4.70 12.03 -1.47
N ASP A 376 4.86 13.27 -0.99
CA ASP A 376 5.98 14.15 -1.38
C ASP A 376 7.34 13.51 -1.01
N MET A 377 7.42 12.89 0.18
CA MET A 377 8.61 12.16 0.62
C MET A 377 8.90 10.92 -0.24
N ASN A 378 7.85 10.21 -0.71
CA ASN A 378 8.01 9.06 -1.59
C ASN A 378 8.53 9.49 -2.97
N GLU A 379 8.03 10.61 -3.50
CA GLU A 379 8.52 11.19 -4.75
C GLU A 379 9.97 11.65 -4.63
N TYR A 380 10.31 12.39 -3.56
CA TYR A 380 11.68 12.78 -3.25
C TYR A 380 12.63 11.56 -3.20
N GLN A 381 12.21 10.46 -2.57
CA GLN A 381 13.02 9.23 -2.46
C GLN A 381 13.33 8.61 -3.83
N ARG A 382 12.34 8.54 -4.73
CA ARG A 382 12.55 8.02 -6.11
C ARG A 382 13.51 8.92 -6.89
N THR A 383 13.28 10.23 -6.86
CA THR A 383 14.06 11.21 -7.59
C THR A 383 15.50 11.29 -7.10
N ARG A 384 15.73 11.28 -5.78
CA ARG A 384 17.11 11.33 -5.24
C ARG A 384 17.91 10.07 -5.57
N PHE A 385 17.25 8.91 -5.66
CA PHE A 385 17.91 7.65 -6.01
C PHE A 385 18.37 7.68 -7.47
N ALA A 386 17.50 8.09 -8.40
CA ALA A 386 17.88 8.28 -9.80
C ALA A 386 19.03 9.28 -9.96
N LYS A 387 18.96 10.44 -9.28
CA LYS A 387 20.03 11.44 -9.27
C LYS A 387 21.35 10.89 -8.73
N ARG A 388 21.32 10.03 -7.70
CA ARG A 388 22.51 9.38 -7.15
C ARG A 388 23.15 8.45 -8.17
N ILE A 389 22.36 7.67 -8.91
CA ILE A 389 22.86 6.81 -10.00
C ILE A 389 23.61 7.66 -11.04
N ILE A 390 22.98 8.72 -11.53
CA ILE A 390 23.55 9.63 -12.54
C ILE A 390 24.83 10.28 -12.01
N GLY A 391 24.81 10.79 -10.77
CA GLY A 391 25.97 11.42 -10.13
C GLY A 391 27.16 10.46 -9.98
N CYS A 392 26.91 9.22 -9.55
CA CYS A 392 27.94 8.19 -9.44
C CYS A 392 28.50 7.77 -10.81
N LEU A 393 27.70 7.83 -11.86
CA LEU A 393 28.09 7.57 -13.25
C LEU A 393 28.64 8.83 -13.95
N PHE A 394 29.30 9.71 -13.19
CA PHE A 394 30.02 10.89 -13.69
C PHE A 394 29.11 11.95 -14.32
N ASN A 395 27.88 12.10 -13.81
CA ASN A 395 26.86 13.04 -14.29
C ASN A 395 26.49 12.87 -15.78
N THR A 396 26.70 11.67 -16.33
CA THR A 396 26.28 11.34 -17.70
C THR A 396 25.95 9.86 -17.82
N VAL A 397 24.76 9.56 -18.31
CA VAL A 397 24.31 8.19 -18.61
C VAL A 397 23.93 8.01 -20.08
N THR A 398 24.12 9.03 -20.91
CA THR A 398 23.89 8.96 -22.35
C THR A 398 24.66 7.80 -22.97
N ASP A 399 23.95 6.92 -23.69
CA ASP A 399 24.45 5.69 -24.30
C ASP A 399 25.06 4.65 -23.35
N LYS A 400 25.00 4.88 -22.03
CA LYS A 400 25.42 3.87 -21.05
C LYS A 400 24.31 2.84 -20.87
N THR A 401 24.69 1.57 -20.94
CA THR A 401 23.81 0.46 -20.58
C THR A 401 23.73 0.28 -19.07
N LEU A 402 22.51 0.27 -18.53
CA LEU A 402 22.19 -0.03 -17.13
C LEU A 402 21.29 -1.25 -17.09
N ALA A 403 21.70 -2.29 -16.33
CA ALA A 403 20.88 -3.46 -16.10
C ALA A 403 19.92 -3.20 -14.93
N VAL A 404 18.63 -3.29 -15.17
CA VAL A 404 17.57 -3.08 -14.17
C VAL A 404 17.02 -4.43 -13.73
N PHE A 405 17.16 -4.74 -12.46
CA PHE A 405 16.64 -5.96 -11.86
C PHE A 405 15.38 -5.64 -11.04
N GLY A 406 14.26 -6.16 -11.52
CA GLY A 406 12.94 -5.95 -10.94
C GLY A 406 12.21 -4.76 -11.56
N PHE A 407 10.96 -5.01 -11.94
CA PHE A 407 10.05 -4.00 -12.48
C PHE A 407 8.70 -3.98 -11.75
N ALA A 408 8.26 -5.12 -11.20
CA ALA A 408 7.09 -5.18 -10.33
C ALA A 408 7.25 -4.25 -9.10
N PHE A 409 6.14 -3.75 -8.55
CA PHE A 409 6.22 -2.80 -7.43
C PHE A 409 6.77 -3.42 -6.13
N LYS A 410 6.63 -4.75 -5.99
CA LYS A 410 7.15 -5.60 -4.91
C LYS A 410 7.40 -7.02 -5.44
N LYS A 411 8.06 -7.86 -4.65
CA LYS A 411 8.25 -9.29 -5.00
C LYS A 411 6.93 -10.07 -5.00
N ASN A 412 6.93 -11.22 -5.67
CA ASN A 412 5.86 -12.22 -5.75
C ASN A 412 4.56 -11.75 -6.43
N THR A 413 4.63 -10.72 -7.27
CA THR A 413 3.52 -10.27 -8.12
C THR A 413 4.04 -9.86 -9.50
N GLY A 414 3.17 -9.88 -10.51
CA GLY A 414 3.44 -9.29 -11.83
C GLY A 414 2.89 -7.87 -11.96
N ASP A 415 2.34 -7.29 -10.89
CA ASP A 415 1.75 -5.95 -10.92
C ASP A 415 2.82 -4.84 -10.93
N THR A 416 2.64 -3.90 -11.85
CA THR A 416 3.53 -2.76 -12.10
C THR A 416 2.91 -1.43 -11.71
N ARG A 417 1.63 -1.39 -11.30
CA ARG A 417 0.93 -0.15 -10.97
C ARG A 417 1.68 0.66 -9.91
N GLU A 418 1.97 1.91 -10.22
CA GLU A 418 2.76 2.83 -9.38
C GLU A 418 4.12 2.26 -8.93
N SER A 419 4.71 1.32 -9.70
CA SER A 419 6.00 0.74 -9.37
C SER A 419 7.09 1.82 -9.35
N PRO A 420 7.93 1.89 -8.29
CA PRO A 420 9.09 2.78 -8.27
C PRO A 420 10.05 2.56 -9.44
N ALA A 421 10.06 1.35 -10.02
CA ALA A 421 10.89 1.02 -11.16
C ALA A 421 10.55 1.87 -12.38
N ILE A 422 9.25 2.11 -12.65
CA ILE A 422 8.78 2.95 -13.75
C ILE A 422 9.37 4.36 -13.63
N PHE A 423 9.27 4.96 -12.44
CA PHE A 423 9.75 6.31 -12.19
C PHE A 423 11.27 6.42 -12.34
N VAL A 424 12.03 5.50 -11.75
CA VAL A 424 13.50 5.52 -11.85
C VAL A 424 13.94 5.28 -13.29
N CYS A 425 13.32 4.33 -14.00
CA CYS A 425 13.62 4.07 -15.41
C CYS A 425 13.31 5.29 -16.28
N SER A 426 12.18 5.98 -16.06
CA SER A 426 11.85 7.23 -16.77
C SER A 426 12.96 8.27 -16.65
N HIS A 427 13.40 8.56 -15.43
CA HIS A 427 14.46 9.55 -15.18
C HIS A 427 15.79 9.16 -15.85
N LEU A 428 16.11 7.86 -15.91
CA LEU A 428 17.33 7.40 -16.58
C LEU A 428 17.21 7.47 -18.11
N LEU A 429 16.05 7.15 -18.66
CA LEU A 429 15.77 7.24 -20.10
C LEU A 429 15.78 8.70 -20.59
N GLU A 430 15.25 9.63 -19.79
CA GLU A 430 15.30 11.08 -20.07
C GLU A 430 16.75 11.59 -20.24
N GLU A 431 17.69 11.01 -19.49
CA GLU A 431 19.13 11.29 -19.56
C GLU A 431 19.87 10.48 -20.65
N GLY A 432 19.14 9.69 -21.43
CA GLY A 432 19.65 8.92 -22.57
C GLY A 432 20.31 7.59 -22.21
N ALA A 433 20.03 7.03 -21.03
CA ALA A 433 20.48 5.69 -20.67
C ALA A 433 19.83 4.60 -21.53
N ARG A 434 20.56 3.52 -21.79
CA ARG A 434 20.02 2.28 -22.37
C ARG A 434 19.70 1.32 -21.23
N LEU A 435 18.46 0.85 -21.13
CA LEU A 435 18.01 0.01 -20.03
C LEU A 435 17.86 -1.44 -20.49
N ASN A 436 18.59 -2.34 -19.84
CA ASN A 436 18.42 -3.79 -19.97
C ASN A 436 17.60 -4.27 -18.77
N ILE A 437 16.30 -4.50 -18.95
CA ILE A 437 15.36 -4.79 -17.87
C ILE A 437 15.11 -6.30 -17.76
N TYR A 438 15.17 -6.82 -16.54
CA TYR A 438 14.80 -8.19 -16.20
C TYR A 438 13.86 -8.18 -14.98
N ASP A 439 12.69 -8.80 -15.12
CA ASP A 439 11.79 -9.13 -14.02
C ASP A 439 11.27 -10.58 -14.18
N PRO A 440 11.19 -11.39 -13.11
CA PRO A 440 10.82 -12.80 -13.23
C PRO A 440 9.35 -13.05 -13.56
N LYS A 441 8.47 -12.07 -13.37
CA LYS A 441 7.01 -12.24 -13.46
C LYS A 441 6.30 -11.20 -14.30
N VAL A 442 6.86 -10.01 -14.51
CA VAL A 442 6.22 -8.97 -15.34
C VAL A 442 6.36 -9.34 -16.82
N GLU A 443 5.25 -9.28 -17.55
CA GLU A 443 5.23 -9.53 -18.99
C GLU A 443 5.93 -8.41 -19.78
N LYS A 444 6.64 -8.78 -20.84
CA LYS A 444 7.40 -7.85 -21.70
C LYS A 444 6.54 -6.67 -22.17
N GLN A 445 5.34 -6.96 -22.67
CA GLN A 445 4.42 -5.96 -23.21
C GLN A 445 3.95 -4.97 -22.14
N GLN A 446 3.84 -5.42 -20.89
CA GLN A 446 3.46 -4.55 -19.77
C GLN A 446 4.58 -3.54 -19.46
N ILE A 447 5.85 -3.99 -19.44
CA ILE A 447 7.01 -3.11 -19.24
C ILE A 447 7.09 -2.05 -20.34
N GLU A 448 6.97 -2.47 -21.62
CA GLU A 448 6.99 -1.55 -22.76
C GLU A 448 5.86 -0.53 -22.66
N SER A 449 4.63 -1.00 -22.43
CA SER A 449 3.46 -0.13 -22.30
C SER A 449 3.57 0.86 -21.14
N ASP A 450 4.14 0.46 -20.01
CA ASP A 450 4.26 1.35 -18.85
C ASP A 450 5.25 2.48 -19.11
N LEU A 451 6.41 2.16 -19.71
CA LEU A 451 7.47 3.13 -19.99
C LEU A 451 7.16 4.05 -21.18
N THR A 452 6.42 3.57 -22.20
CA THR A 452 6.03 4.40 -23.35
C THR A 452 4.69 5.11 -23.17
N SER A 453 4.03 4.94 -22.01
CA SER A 453 2.76 5.61 -21.75
C SER A 453 2.93 7.13 -21.75
N ALA A 454 1.91 7.84 -22.25
CA ALA A 454 1.87 9.31 -22.24
C ALA A 454 1.88 9.93 -20.82
N ARG A 455 1.77 9.10 -19.77
CA ARG A 455 1.93 9.54 -18.38
C ARG A 455 3.38 9.60 -17.94
N VAL A 456 4.25 8.84 -18.60
CA VAL A 456 5.65 8.67 -18.24
C VAL A 456 6.54 9.47 -19.17
N THR A 457 6.30 9.44 -20.48
CA THR A 457 7.11 10.18 -21.46
C THR A 457 6.26 10.91 -22.50
N SER A 458 6.76 12.05 -22.98
CA SER A 458 6.23 12.75 -24.16
C SER A 458 6.87 12.31 -25.47
N GLU A 459 7.93 11.49 -25.42
CA GLU A 459 8.71 11.07 -26.59
C GLU A 459 8.87 9.52 -26.65
N PRO A 460 7.77 8.76 -26.79
CA PRO A 460 7.83 7.29 -26.74
C PRO A 460 8.71 6.68 -27.84
N GLU A 461 8.64 7.20 -29.06
CA GLU A 461 9.45 6.73 -30.21
C GLU A 461 10.96 6.91 -29.98
N ARG A 462 11.34 7.95 -29.24
CA ARG A 462 12.74 8.22 -28.91
C ARG A 462 13.30 7.19 -27.94
N ILE A 463 12.52 6.82 -26.92
CA ILE A 463 12.97 5.94 -25.85
C ILE A 463 12.80 4.45 -26.15
N GLU A 464 11.95 4.08 -27.11
CA GLU A 464 11.66 2.69 -27.46
C GLU A 464 12.96 1.91 -27.80
N ASN A 465 13.85 2.54 -28.56
CA ASN A 465 15.15 1.96 -28.92
C ASN A 465 16.16 1.86 -27.76
N LEU A 466 15.85 2.47 -26.61
CA LEU A 466 16.69 2.44 -25.41
C LEU A 466 16.23 1.37 -24.41
N ILE A 467 15.11 0.71 -24.64
CA ILE A 467 14.53 -0.29 -23.74
C ILE A 467 14.75 -1.69 -24.30
N HIS A 468 15.42 -2.54 -23.55
CA HIS A 468 15.67 -3.93 -23.90
C HIS A 468 15.24 -4.84 -22.75
N ILE A 469 14.36 -5.80 -23.03
CA ILE A 469 13.79 -6.68 -22.01
C ILE A 469 14.37 -8.08 -22.18
N TYR A 470 14.89 -8.63 -21.08
CA TYR A 470 15.58 -9.91 -21.04
C TYR A 470 14.80 -10.92 -20.19
N THR A 471 14.97 -12.21 -20.52
CA THR A 471 14.48 -13.33 -19.72
C THR A 471 15.59 -14.00 -18.90
N ASP A 472 16.84 -13.60 -19.10
CA ASP A 472 18.02 -14.07 -18.38
C ASP A 472 18.76 -12.87 -17.75
N PRO A 473 18.89 -12.80 -16.42
CA PRO A 473 19.58 -11.70 -15.74
C PRO A 473 21.07 -11.59 -16.13
N TYR A 474 21.72 -12.69 -16.50
CA TYR A 474 23.13 -12.67 -16.90
C TYR A 474 23.34 -12.03 -18.28
N GLN A 475 22.36 -12.12 -19.17
CA GLN A 475 22.39 -11.42 -20.46
C GLN A 475 22.19 -9.92 -20.26
N ALA A 476 21.25 -9.53 -19.37
CA ALA A 476 20.95 -8.13 -19.10
C ALA A 476 22.18 -7.33 -18.61
N VAL A 477 23.12 -7.97 -17.92
CA VAL A 477 24.34 -7.32 -17.38
C VAL A 477 25.53 -7.30 -18.33
N THR A 478 25.45 -7.97 -19.49
CA THR A 478 26.57 -8.01 -20.44
C THR A 478 26.84 -6.61 -20.98
N ASP A 479 28.10 -6.15 -20.89
CA ASP A 479 28.53 -4.79 -21.23
C ASP A 479 27.79 -3.65 -20.49
N ALA A 480 27.08 -3.97 -19.39
CA ALA A 480 26.44 -2.96 -18.55
C ALA A 480 27.47 -2.18 -17.73
N HIS A 481 27.19 -0.90 -17.49
CA HIS A 481 27.96 -0.02 -16.63
C HIS A 481 27.51 -0.12 -15.17
N ALA A 482 26.23 -0.41 -14.95
CA ALA A 482 25.66 -0.55 -13.63
C ALA A 482 24.58 -1.64 -13.58
N ILE A 483 24.42 -2.25 -12.42
CA ILE A 483 23.24 -3.01 -12.01
C ILE A 483 22.41 -2.13 -11.08
N VAL A 484 21.10 -2.05 -11.29
CA VAL A 484 20.15 -1.27 -10.47
C VAL A 484 19.04 -2.21 -9.98
N ILE A 485 19.00 -2.46 -8.67
CA ILE A 485 17.97 -3.31 -8.04
C ILE A 485 16.79 -2.45 -7.63
N LEU A 486 15.62 -2.68 -8.23
CA LEU A 486 14.40 -1.90 -7.98
C LEU A 486 13.25 -2.71 -7.38
N THR A 487 13.36 -4.04 -7.31
CA THR A 487 12.38 -4.94 -6.67
C THR A 487 13.08 -6.02 -5.85
N GLU A 488 12.55 -6.36 -4.68
CA GLU A 488 13.17 -7.26 -3.71
C GLU A 488 12.99 -8.77 -3.99
N TRP A 489 13.10 -9.20 -5.25
CA TRP A 489 13.00 -10.61 -5.59
C TRP A 489 14.08 -11.45 -4.89
N ASP A 490 13.69 -12.58 -4.30
CA ASP A 490 14.61 -13.37 -3.48
C ASP A 490 15.73 -14.03 -4.33
N GLU A 491 15.46 -14.34 -5.60
CA GLU A 491 16.46 -14.90 -6.52
C GLU A 491 17.69 -14.00 -6.72
N PHE A 492 17.51 -12.67 -6.64
CA PHE A 492 18.60 -11.69 -6.83
C PHE A 492 19.71 -11.86 -5.79
N LYS A 493 19.37 -12.36 -4.58
CA LYS A 493 20.34 -12.56 -3.49
C LYS A 493 21.34 -13.67 -3.76
N THR A 494 21.03 -14.58 -4.69
CA THR A 494 21.74 -15.84 -4.88
C THR A 494 22.54 -15.91 -6.18
N TYR A 495 22.49 -14.86 -7.00
CA TYR A 495 23.19 -14.84 -8.28
C TYR A 495 24.71 -14.80 -8.16
N ASP A 496 25.38 -15.31 -9.19
CA ASP A 496 26.83 -15.27 -9.30
C ASP A 496 27.29 -13.88 -9.77
N TYR A 497 27.41 -12.97 -8.80
CA TYR A 497 27.88 -11.61 -9.04
C TYR A 497 29.33 -11.55 -9.53
N LYS A 498 30.15 -12.59 -9.32
CA LYS A 498 31.52 -12.65 -9.87
C LYS A 498 31.47 -12.86 -11.37
N LYS A 499 30.61 -13.76 -11.84
CA LYS A 499 30.32 -13.93 -13.26
C LYS A 499 29.77 -12.65 -13.86
N MET A 500 28.76 -12.02 -13.24
CA MET A 500 28.20 -10.75 -13.71
C MET A 500 29.27 -9.66 -13.81
N LEU A 501 30.11 -9.51 -12.78
CA LEU A 501 31.19 -8.53 -12.79
C LEU A 501 32.16 -8.77 -13.96
N SER A 502 32.46 -10.01 -14.31
CA SER A 502 33.42 -10.31 -15.39
C SER A 502 32.99 -9.83 -16.78
N VAL A 503 31.68 -9.69 -17.02
CA VAL A 503 31.12 -9.29 -18.33
C VAL A 503 30.66 -7.82 -18.38
N MET A 504 30.70 -7.11 -17.25
CA MET A 504 30.35 -5.69 -17.18
C MET A 504 31.50 -4.77 -17.61
N LYS A 505 31.19 -3.52 -17.97
CA LYS A 505 32.20 -2.46 -18.15
C LYS A 505 32.84 -2.10 -16.80
N LYS A 506 34.00 -1.43 -16.86
CA LYS A 506 34.74 -0.99 -15.67
C LYS A 506 34.91 0.54 -15.68
N PRO A 507 34.77 1.22 -14.53
CA PRO A 507 34.33 0.69 -13.23
C PRO A 507 32.88 0.17 -13.26
N ALA A 508 32.63 -0.96 -12.60
CA ALA A 508 31.30 -1.58 -12.54
C ALA A 508 30.56 -1.11 -11.30
N PHE A 509 29.36 -0.56 -11.47
CA PHE A 509 28.54 -0.06 -10.37
C PHE A 509 27.41 -1.02 -10.01
N LEU A 510 27.00 -0.99 -8.74
CA LEU A 510 25.80 -1.66 -8.28
C LEU A 510 25.04 -0.72 -7.35
N PHE A 511 23.76 -0.49 -7.65
CA PHE A 511 22.86 0.34 -6.86
C PHE A 511 21.73 -0.54 -6.30
N ASP A 512 21.76 -0.80 -5.00
CA ASP A 512 20.70 -1.55 -4.32
C ASP A 512 19.63 -0.59 -3.77
N GLY A 513 18.49 -0.51 -4.47
CA GLY A 513 17.33 0.28 -4.05
C GLY A 513 16.42 -0.44 -3.05
N ARG A 514 16.71 -1.70 -2.70
CA ARG A 514 15.87 -2.54 -1.82
C ARG A 514 16.60 -3.09 -0.60
N LYS A 515 17.93 -2.95 -0.58
CA LYS A 515 18.83 -3.33 0.50
C LYS A 515 18.71 -4.82 0.83
N ILE A 516 18.81 -5.64 -0.21
CA ILE A 516 18.67 -7.10 -0.15
C ILE A 516 19.99 -7.84 -0.29
N LEU A 517 21.05 -7.18 -0.76
CA LEU A 517 22.33 -7.81 -1.07
C LEU A 517 23.35 -7.71 0.06
N ASP A 518 24.37 -8.58 0.01
CA ASP A 518 25.57 -8.45 0.83
C ASP A 518 26.55 -7.45 0.18
N HIS A 519 26.42 -6.20 0.58
CA HIS A 519 27.16 -5.10 0.01
C HIS A 519 28.67 -5.17 0.28
N GLU A 520 29.10 -5.70 1.44
CA GLU A 520 30.53 -5.81 1.77
C GLU A 520 31.20 -6.85 0.88
N SER A 521 30.54 -7.99 0.66
CA SER A 521 30.99 -9.01 -0.29
C SER A 521 31.10 -8.46 -1.73
N LEU A 522 30.14 -7.65 -2.17
CA LEU A 522 30.16 -7.02 -3.50
C LEU A 522 31.29 -5.99 -3.66
N ILE A 523 31.55 -5.20 -2.63
CA ILE A 523 32.68 -4.25 -2.61
C ILE A 523 34.01 -5.01 -2.69
N ASN A 524 34.20 -6.05 -1.88
CA ASN A 524 35.42 -6.88 -1.89
C ASN A 524 35.62 -7.59 -3.23
N LEU A 525 34.53 -7.93 -3.92
CA LEU A 525 34.57 -8.53 -5.25
C LEU A 525 35.00 -7.53 -6.33
N GLY A 526 34.83 -6.23 -6.11
CA GLY A 526 35.26 -5.15 -7.00
C GLY A 526 34.13 -4.25 -7.55
N PHE A 527 32.90 -4.37 -7.06
CA PHE A 527 31.82 -3.45 -7.42
C PHE A 527 31.95 -2.11 -6.69
N HIS A 528 31.67 -1.03 -7.41
CA HIS A 528 31.31 0.25 -6.80
C HIS A 528 29.86 0.17 -6.32
N THR A 529 29.69 -0.27 -5.07
CA THR A 529 28.38 -0.54 -4.50
C THR A 529 27.84 0.67 -3.75
N GLU A 530 26.58 1.01 -4.03
CA GLU A 530 25.81 2.05 -3.36
C GLU A 530 24.45 1.46 -2.93
N THR A 531 23.92 1.88 -1.78
CA THR A 531 22.59 1.46 -1.31
C THR A 531 21.90 2.61 -0.61
N ILE A 532 20.57 2.52 -0.55
CA ILE A 532 19.73 3.42 0.24
C ILE A 532 20.08 3.30 1.72
N GLY A 533 20.24 4.45 2.37
CA GLY A 533 20.40 4.59 3.81
C GLY A 533 21.72 4.12 4.39
N LYS A 534 22.77 3.95 3.57
CA LYS A 534 24.14 3.69 4.02
C LYS A 534 25.13 4.39 3.11
N ARG A 535 26.15 5.01 3.70
CA ARG A 535 27.32 5.53 2.99
C ARG A 535 28.47 4.55 3.16
N PHE A 536 29.07 4.10 2.07
CA PHE A 536 30.29 3.31 2.14
C PHE A 536 31.50 4.23 2.10
N THR A 537 32.37 4.10 3.09
CA THR A 537 33.66 4.79 3.09
C THR A 537 34.55 4.07 2.08
N ARG A 538 34.91 4.72 0.98
CA ARG A 538 35.94 4.18 0.10
C ARG A 538 37.24 4.24 0.89
N ASN A 539 37.78 3.08 1.30
CA ASN A 539 39.20 2.99 1.56
C ASN A 539 39.87 3.34 0.24
N THR A 540 40.47 4.52 0.18
CA THR A 540 41.37 4.93 -0.89
C THR A 540 42.33 3.77 -1.08
N LEU A 541 42.23 3.06 -2.20
CA LEU A 541 43.15 1.98 -2.52
C LEU A 541 44.57 2.52 -2.33
N LEU A 542 45.25 1.89 -1.38
CA LEU A 542 46.68 1.88 -1.14
C LEU A 542 47.49 2.45 -2.32
N ARG A 543 48.01 3.67 -2.15
CA ARG A 543 49.30 4.04 -2.75
C ARG A 543 50.38 3.18 -2.06
N SER A 544 50.47 1.91 -2.40
CA SER A 544 51.59 1.05 -2.01
C SER A 544 51.99 0.15 -3.17
N SER A 545 52.56 0.78 -4.19
CA SER A 545 53.48 0.12 -5.14
C SER A 545 54.35 1.20 -5.80
N GLY A 546 55.11 1.91 -4.98
CA GLY A 546 56.41 2.45 -5.40
C GLY A 546 57.44 1.37 -5.08
N GLY A 547 57.50 0.35 -5.92
CA GLY A 547 58.60 -0.60 -5.93
C GLY A 547 59.63 -0.10 -6.93
N ASP A 548 60.89 -0.02 -6.48
CA ASP A 548 62.05 0.27 -7.31
C ASP A 548 62.08 -0.59 -8.58
N LEU A 549 62.16 0.07 -9.73
CA LEU A 549 62.87 -0.35 -10.94
C LEU A 549 63.43 0.90 -11.63
#